data_AF-A0A7K4IAK8-F1
#
_entry.id   AF-A0A7K4IAK8-F1
#
_cell.length_a   1.000
_cell.length_b   1.000
_cell.length_c   1.000
_cell.angle_alpha   90.00
_cell.angle_beta   90.00
_cell.angle_gamma   90.00
#
_symmetry.space_group_name_H-M   'P 1'
#
loop_
_entity.id
_entity.type
_entity.pdbx_description
1 polymer ?
#
loop_
_entity_poly.entity_id
_entity_poly.type
_entity_poly.pdbx_seq_one_letter_code
_entity_poly.pdbx_strand_id
1 'polypeptide(L)' 'MKANAKLDHRIRVLLHSLGLSCIGGAIFLQILVFADIFQNGYFMAVEQNPAILLFEILLTAFAFIYFIYMYQRFIRSVR' A
#
# COMPACT_ATOMS: atom_id res chain seq x y z
N MET A 1 29.74 -16.48 -4.08
CA MET A 1 29.07 -15.16 -4.06
C MET A 1 27.82 -15.08 -4.99
N LYS A 2 27.07 -16.18 -5.22
CA LYS A 2 25.87 -16.20 -6.10
C LYS A 2 24.52 -16.27 -5.36
N ALA A 3 24.52 -16.74 -4.10
CA ALA A 3 23.28 -16.88 -3.31
C ALA A 3 22.66 -15.53 -2.90
N ASN A 4 23.49 -14.52 -2.60
CA ASN A 4 23.03 -13.20 -2.17
C ASN A 4 22.23 -12.45 -3.25
N ALA A 5 22.64 -12.53 -4.51
CA ALA A 5 21.93 -11.86 -5.61
C ALA A 5 20.52 -12.44 -5.84
N LYS A 6 20.34 -13.75 -5.60
CA LYS A 6 19.06 -14.43 -5.78
C LYS A 6 18.08 -14.12 -4.63
N LEU A 7 18.59 -13.95 -3.42
CA LEU A 7 17.81 -13.53 -2.25
C LEU A 7 17.35 -12.07 -2.38
N ASP A 8 18.25 -11.15 -2.78
CA ASP A 8 17.95 -9.73 -3.04
C ASP A 8 16.84 -9.58 -4.09
N HIS A 9 16.93 -10.35 -5.19
CA HIS A 9 15.89 -10.33 -6.22
C HIS A 9 14.52 -10.80 -5.69
N ARG A 10 14.47 -11.87 -4.88
CA ARG A 10 13.22 -12.35 -4.29
C ARG A 10 12.61 -11.35 -3.31
N ILE A 11 13.42 -10.76 -2.44
CA ILE A 11 12.97 -9.74 -1.48
C ILE A 11 12.40 -8.54 -2.23
N ARG A 12 13.07 -8.10 -3.31
CA ARG A 12 12.59 -7.00 -4.15
C ARG A 12 11.26 -7.30 -4.80
N VAL A 13 11.07 -8.52 -5.33
CA VAL A 13 9.80 -8.95 -5.92
C VAL A 13 8.69 -8.98 -4.87
N LEU A 14 8.96 -9.49 -3.67
CA LEU A 14 7.99 -9.49 -2.58
C LEU A 14 7.60 -8.08 -2.17
N LEU A 15 8.56 -7.17 -2.01
CA LEU A 15 8.30 -5.76 -1.70
C LEU A 15 7.48 -5.08 -2.80
N HIS A 16 7.77 -5.36 -4.08
CA HIS A 16 7.00 -4.81 -5.19
C HIS A 16 5.57 -5.35 -5.22
N SER A 17 5.41 -6.66 -5.07
CA SER A 17 4.10 -7.32 -5.05
C SER A 17 3.26 -6.80 -3.89
N LEU A 18 3.85 -6.71 -2.69
CA LEU A 18 3.19 -6.19 -1.50
C LEU A 18 2.82 -4.71 -1.70
N GLY A 19 3.78 -3.87 -2.12
CA GLY A 19 3.55 -2.46 -2.37
C GLY A 19 2.47 -2.18 -3.41
N LEU A 20 2.46 -2.93 -4.53
CA LEU A 20 1.40 -2.82 -5.52
C LEU A 20 0.04 -3.23 -4.93
N SER A 21 0.01 -4.32 -4.15
CA SER A 21 -1.23 -4.79 -3.53
C SER A 21 -1.79 -3.79 -2.52
N CYS A 22 -0.94 -3.12 -1.74
CA CYS A 22 -1.35 -2.07 -0.82
C CYS A 22 -1.89 -0.83 -1.56
N ILE A 23 -1.27 -0.42 -2.67
CA ILE A 23 -1.78 0.68 -3.49
C ILE A 23 -3.16 0.31 -4.08
N GLY A 24 -3.30 -0.90 -4.63
CA GLY A 24 -4.59 -1.38 -5.13
C GLY A 24 -5.66 -1.45 -4.05
N GLY A 25 -5.30 -1.93 -2.86
CA GLY A 25 -6.16 -1.96 -1.68
C GLY A 25 -6.59 -0.56 -1.24
N ALA A 26 -5.68 0.42 -1.22
CA ALA A 26 -6.00 1.81 -0.89
C ALA A 26 -7.00 2.43 -1.89
N ILE A 27 -6.83 2.17 -3.19
CA ILE A 27 -7.78 2.62 -4.21
C ILE A 27 -9.16 1.98 -3.99
N PHE A 28 -9.20 0.67 -3.74
CA PHE A 28 -10.45 -0.04 -3.48
C PHE A 28 -11.16 0.47 -2.23
N LEU A 29 -10.44 0.65 -1.12
CA LEU A 29 -10.96 1.23 0.10
C LEU A 29 -11.51 2.64 -0.15
N GLN A 30 -10.81 3.46 -0.93
CA GLN A 30 -11.28 4.80 -1.26
C GLN A 30 -12.61 4.78 -2.04
N ILE A 31 -12.79 3.83 -2.95
CA ILE A 31 -14.06 3.64 -3.66
C ILE A 31 -15.18 3.27 -2.67
N LEU A 32 -14.92 2.36 -1.74
CA LEU A 32 -15.90 1.99 -0.71
C LEU A 32 -16.26 3.17 0.20
N VAL A 33 -15.27 3.97 0.62
CA VAL A 33 -15.49 5.19 1.40
C VAL A 33 -16.41 6.15 0.65
N PHE A 34 -16.16 6.38 -0.65
CA PHE A 34 -17.02 7.25 -1.44
C PHE A 34 -18.42 6.68 -1.66
N ALA A 35 -18.54 5.36 -1.85
CA ALA A 35 -19.84 4.69 -1.95
C ALA A 35 -20.63 4.83 -0.65
N ASP A 36 -19.99 4.69 0.50
CA ASP A 36 -20.61 4.82 1.82
C ASP A 36 -21.03 6.26 2.11
N ILE A 37 -20.16 7.24 1.85
CA ILE A 37 -20.50 8.68 1.97
C ILE A 37 -21.69 9.03 1.07
N PHE A 38 -21.73 8.48 -0.15
CA PHE A 38 -22.84 8.73 -1.08
C PHE A 38 -24.16 8.15 -0.57
N GLN A 39 -24.14 7.01 0.11
CA GLN A 39 -25.34 6.34 0.63
C GLN A 39 -25.80 6.90 1.99
N ASN A 40 -24.86 7.13 2.91
CA ASN A 40 -25.13 7.41 4.33
C ASN A 40 -24.80 8.86 4.74
N GLY A 41 -24.16 9.65 3.86
CA GLY A 41 -23.81 11.05 4.08
C GLY A 41 -22.52 11.28 4.89
N TYR A 42 -21.96 10.24 5.48
CA TYR A 42 -20.67 10.26 6.20
C TYR A 42 -20.07 8.85 6.21
N PHE A 43 -18.77 8.74 6.44
CA PHE A 43 -18.07 7.47 6.61
C PHE A 43 -17.45 7.40 8.00
N MET A 44 -17.66 6.28 8.69
CA MET A 44 -17.10 6.04 10.00
C MET A 44 -16.52 4.61 10.06
N ALA A 45 -15.23 4.48 9.77
CA ALA A 45 -14.49 3.24 10.02
C ALA A 45 -13.97 3.23 11.46
N VAL A 46 -14.46 2.28 12.26
CA VAL A 46 -13.98 2.04 13.63
C VAL A 46 -13.50 0.59 13.70
N GLU A 47 -12.20 0.41 13.85
CA GLU A 47 -11.60 -0.90 14.10
C GLU A 47 -11.46 -1.11 15.61
N GLN A 48 -12.12 -2.13 16.16
CA GLN A 48 -12.12 -2.40 17.60
C GLN A 48 -10.89 -3.17 18.05
N ASN A 49 -10.24 -3.90 17.14
CA ASN A 49 -9.09 -4.69 17.46
C ASN A 49 -7.79 -3.86 17.30
N PRO A 50 -7.06 -3.56 18.39
CA PRO A 50 -5.89 -2.70 18.33
C PRO A 50 -4.74 -3.32 17.51
N ALA A 51 -4.67 -4.64 17.38
CA ALA A 51 -3.65 -5.31 16.57
C ALA A 51 -3.91 -5.11 15.07
N ILE A 52 -5.18 -5.17 14.66
CA ILE A 52 -5.59 -4.93 13.27
C ILE A 52 -5.38 -3.46 12.93
N LEU A 53 -5.82 -2.55 13.80
CA LEU A 53 -5.63 -1.11 13.61
C LEU A 53 -4.14 -0.75 13.45
N LEU A 54 -3.27 -1.31 14.30
CA LEU A 54 -1.84 -1.09 14.17
C LEU A 54 -1.30 -1.62 12.83
N PHE A 55 -1.73 -2.81 12.43
CA PHE A 55 -1.33 -3.41 11.16
C PHE A 55 -1.76 -2.55 9.96
N GLU A 56 -2.98 -2.02 9.97
CA GLU A 56 -3.49 -1.10 8.94
C GLU A 56 -2.68 0.19 8.88
N ILE A 57 -2.35 0.79 10.03
CA ILE A 57 -1.51 1.99 10.09
C ILE A 57 -0.12 1.71 9.49
N LEU A 58 0.48 0.57 9.84
CA LEU A 58 1.79 0.16 9.31
C LEU A 58 1.74 -0.08 7.80
N LEU A 59 0.73 -0.77 7.30
CA LEU A 59 0.53 -0.99 5.87
C LEU A 59 0.28 0.31 5.12
N THR A 60 -0.48 1.24 5.70
CA THR A 60 -0.75 2.56 5.11
C THR A 60 0.54 3.38 5.01
N ALA A 61 1.34 3.43 6.08
CA ALA A 61 2.64 4.09 6.07
C ALA A 61 3.60 3.47 5.04
N PHE A 62 3.64 2.13 4.98
CA PHE A 62 4.42 1.40 3.98
C PHE A 62 3.97 1.74 2.54
N ALA A 63 2.66 1.71 2.28
CA ALA A 63 2.08 2.01 0.96
C ALA A 63 2.42 3.44 0.53
N PHE A 64 2.35 4.41 1.44
CA PHE A 64 2.69 5.80 1.19
C PHE A 64 4.16 5.97 0.80
N ILE A 65 5.08 5.40 1.60
CA ILE A 65 6.53 5.44 1.29
C ILE A 65 6.81 4.74 -0.04
N TYR A 66 6.22 3.57 -0.27
CA TYR A 66 6.38 2.82 -1.51
C TYR A 66 5.84 3.58 -2.72
N PHE A 67 4.70 4.26 -2.59
CA PHE A 67 4.13 5.10 -3.63
C PHE A 67 5.09 6.24 -4.02
N ILE A 68 5.67 6.95 -3.04
CA ILE A 68 6.67 7.99 -3.30
C ILE A 68 7.88 7.40 -4.02
N TYR A 69 8.40 6.27 -3.56
CA TYR A 69 9.52 5.59 -4.21
C TYR A 69 9.21 5.24 -5.67
N MET A 70 8.03 4.67 -5.93
CA MET A 70 7.58 4.31 -7.27
C MET A 70 7.40 5.56 -8.14
N TYR A 71 6.80 6.62 -7.62
CA TYR A 71 6.60 7.88 -8.33
C TYR A 71 7.93 8.54 -8.73
N GLN A 72 8.89 8.60 -7.79
CA GLN A 72 10.24 9.09 -8.08
C GLN A 72 10.95 8.26 -9.15
N ARG A 73 10.79 6.93 -9.10
CA ARG A 73 11.37 6.02 -10.11
C ARG A 73 10.71 6.24 -11.47
N PHE A 74 9.39 6.46 -11.51
CA PHE A 74 8.64 6.74 -12.72
C PHE A 74 9.12 8.05 -13.37
N ILE A 75 9.21 9.14 -12.62
CA ILE A 75 9.74 10.43 -13.13
C ILE A 75 11.16 10.27 -13.69
N ARG A 76 12.03 9.54 -12.99
CA ARG A 76 13.40 9.26 -13.45
C ARG A 76 13.48 8.43 -14.73
N SER A 77 12.45 7.65 -15.04
CA SER A 77 12.39 6.84 -16.25
C SER A 77 11.82 7.60 -17.46
N VAL A 78 11.03 8.65 -17.20
CA VAL A 78 10.38 9.47 -18.24
C VAL A 78 11.27 10.65 -18.65
N ARG A 79 12.16 11.10 -17.75
CA ARG A 79 13.19 12.11 -18.03
C ARG A 79 14.40 11.50 -18.73
#